data_AF-A0A6J4K5V9-F1
#
_entry.id   AF-A0A6J4K5V9-F1
#
_cell.length_a   1.000
_cell.length_b   1.000
_cell.length_c   1.000
_cell.angle_alpha   90.00
_cell.angle_beta   90.00
_cell.angle_gamma   90.00
#
_symmetry.space_group_name_H-M   'P 1'
#
loop_
_entity.id
_entity.type
_entity.pdbx_description
1 polymer ?
#
loop_
_entity_poly.entity_id
_entity_poly.type
_entity_poly.pdbx_seq_one_letter_code
_entity_poly.pdbx_strand_id
1 'polypeptide(L)'
;GRTRNALIGFLRLTDGLIKLRDELALVDLLDLVLERTSYHDALVREHGDEDGETRWENVLELRTVATQYANFPRDAQLATFLEEIALVAATDDLDPNQDAVTLITMHQAKGLEYPAVFVVGLEEGLVPHSRSLEDPEQLEEERRLLYVAATRAKERLYLLHAFKRTMYGRTNIATPSRFLGDIPPDLLKRARERGERSGFGQSSIFTSRSTWGTGQATGREAGSRGRAATSWGAGARKNTTPLKPAPGAKFTSGMRVRHANFGEGVVVSSTSAADDEEVTVAFVGQGIKKLLAGFAKLEVVKE
;
A
#
# COMPACT_ATOMS: atom_id res chain seq x y z
N GLY A 1 -23.76 -24.27 -37.21
CA GLY A 1 -24.39 -23.36 -36.24
C GLY A 1 -23.31 -22.66 -35.44
N ARG A 2 -23.54 -21.41 -35.00
CA ARG A 2 -22.55 -20.58 -34.29
C ARG A 2 -21.92 -21.31 -33.07
N THR A 3 -22.72 -22.01 -32.28
CA THR A 3 -22.26 -22.82 -31.13
C THR A 3 -21.31 -23.94 -31.53
N ARG A 4 -21.62 -24.67 -32.62
CA ARG A 4 -20.74 -25.73 -33.15
C ARG A 4 -19.37 -25.18 -33.54
N ASN A 5 -19.33 -24.00 -34.17
CA ASN A 5 -18.07 -23.38 -34.59
C ASN A 5 -17.26 -22.89 -33.39
N ALA A 6 -17.91 -22.34 -32.36
CA ALA A 6 -17.25 -21.93 -31.12
C ALA A 6 -16.61 -23.13 -30.40
N LEU A 7 -17.35 -24.24 -30.27
CA LEU A 7 -16.82 -25.48 -29.65
C LEU A 7 -15.66 -26.09 -30.45
N ILE A 8 -15.73 -26.08 -31.78
CA ILE A 8 -14.60 -26.52 -32.63
C ILE A 8 -13.40 -25.60 -32.45
N GLY A 9 -13.61 -24.29 -32.32
CA GLY A 9 -12.55 -23.32 -32.04
C GLY A 9 -11.86 -23.60 -30.70
N PHE A 10 -12.63 -23.81 -29.65
CA PHE A 10 -12.11 -24.19 -28.32
C PHE A 10 -11.32 -25.50 -28.39
N LEU A 11 -11.87 -26.54 -29.03
CA LEU A 11 -11.20 -27.83 -29.13
C LEU A 11 -9.86 -27.74 -29.87
N ARG A 12 -9.81 -26.96 -30.97
CA ARG A 12 -8.56 -26.70 -31.70
C ARG A 12 -7.52 -25.96 -30.85
N LEU A 13 -7.96 -25.00 -30.04
CA LEU A 13 -7.09 -24.28 -29.12
C LEU A 13 -6.49 -25.24 -28.09
N THR A 14 -7.34 -26.00 -27.39
CA THR A 14 -6.93 -26.93 -26.34
C THR A 14 -6.04 -28.04 -26.87
N ASP A 15 -6.40 -28.70 -27.98
CA ASP A 15 -5.57 -29.73 -28.62
C ASP A 15 -4.21 -29.17 -29.07
N GLY A 16 -4.18 -27.93 -29.56
CA GLY A 16 -2.95 -27.25 -29.94
C GLY A 16 -2.03 -27.03 -28.75
N LEU A 17 -2.57 -26.60 -27.61
CA LEU A 17 -1.81 -26.38 -26.38
C LEU A 17 -1.32 -27.71 -25.76
N ILE A 18 -2.15 -28.75 -25.76
CA ILE A 18 -1.77 -30.09 -25.28
C ILE A 18 -0.60 -30.65 -26.06
N LYS A 19 -0.59 -30.50 -27.39
CA LYS A 19 0.52 -30.97 -28.24
C LYS A 19 1.83 -30.25 -27.94
N LEU A 20 1.76 -28.94 -27.69
CA LEU A 20 2.94 -28.10 -27.46
C LEU A 20 3.50 -28.20 -26.04
N ARG A 21 2.74 -28.79 -25.10
CA ARG A 21 3.14 -28.93 -23.69
C ARG A 21 4.51 -29.57 -23.53
N ASP A 22 4.80 -30.62 -24.30
CA ASP A 22 6.03 -31.40 -24.16
C ASP A 22 7.18 -30.86 -25.03
N GLU A 23 6.88 -29.89 -25.91
CA GLU A 23 7.84 -29.26 -26.84
C GLU A 23 8.39 -27.93 -26.30
N LEU A 24 7.53 -27.14 -25.64
CA LEU A 24 7.83 -25.81 -25.11
C LEU A 24 8.28 -25.86 -23.64
N ALA A 25 9.05 -24.86 -23.22
CA ALA A 25 9.27 -24.63 -21.79
C ALA A 25 7.97 -24.13 -21.14
N LEU A 26 7.82 -24.34 -19.83
CA LEU A 26 6.60 -23.98 -19.09
C LEU A 26 6.24 -22.49 -19.24
N VAL A 27 7.23 -21.60 -19.18
CA VAL A 27 7.02 -20.15 -19.32
C VAL A 27 6.49 -19.82 -20.72
N ASP A 28 7.08 -20.41 -21.76
CA ASP A 28 6.65 -20.19 -23.15
C ASP A 28 5.25 -20.76 -23.40
N LEU A 29 4.93 -21.91 -22.77
CA LEU A 29 3.60 -22.50 -22.82
C LEU A 29 2.56 -21.59 -22.14
N LEU A 30 2.88 -21.02 -20.97
CA LEU A 30 2.01 -20.07 -20.27
C LEU A 30 1.79 -18.81 -21.11
N ASP A 31 2.84 -18.24 -21.69
CA ASP A 31 2.75 -17.07 -22.57
C ASP A 31 1.83 -17.35 -23.75
N LEU A 32 1.97 -18.52 -24.37
CA LEU A 32 1.12 -18.94 -25.47
C LEU A 32 -0.35 -19.11 -25.06
N VAL A 33 -0.62 -19.62 -23.85
CA VAL A 33 -1.99 -19.72 -23.31
C VAL A 33 -2.58 -18.33 -23.14
N LEU A 34 -1.86 -17.41 -22.50
CA LEU A 34 -2.32 -16.04 -22.22
C LEU A 34 -2.58 -15.26 -23.52
N GLU A 35 -1.70 -15.40 -24.51
CA GLU A 35 -1.84 -14.77 -25.82
C GLU A 35 -3.03 -15.34 -26.59
N ARG A 36 -3.12 -16.67 -26.75
CA ARG A 36 -4.18 -17.29 -27.58
C ARG A 36 -5.57 -17.20 -27.00
N THR A 37 -5.68 -17.05 -25.69
CA THR A 37 -6.96 -16.81 -25.01
C THR A 37 -7.30 -15.32 -24.95
N SER A 38 -6.37 -14.43 -25.34
CA SER A 38 -6.48 -12.97 -25.16
C SER A 38 -6.88 -12.63 -23.72
N TYR A 39 -6.20 -13.27 -22.76
CA TYR A 39 -6.64 -13.27 -21.36
C TYR A 39 -6.58 -11.88 -20.74
N HIS A 40 -5.58 -11.07 -21.10
CA HIS A 40 -5.46 -9.67 -20.67
C HIS A 40 -6.68 -8.86 -21.11
N ASP A 41 -7.02 -8.89 -22.41
CA ASP A 41 -8.21 -8.22 -22.95
C ASP A 41 -9.50 -8.71 -22.27
N ALA A 42 -9.58 -10.00 -21.95
CA ALA A 42 -10.71 -10.56 -21.24
C ALA A 42 -10.85 -9.99 -19.81
N LEU A 43 -9.74 -9.87 -19.08
CA LEU A 43 -9.71 -9.28 -17.74
C LEU A 43 -10.09 -7.81 -17.76
N VAL A 44 -9.52 -7.04 -18.69
CA VAL A 44 -9.82 -5.61 -18.86
C VAL A 44 -11.28 -5.40 -19.25
N ARG A 45 -11.81 -6.22 -20.17
CA ARG A 45 -13.22 -6.16 -20.59
C ARG A 45 -14.20 -6.51 -19.47
N GLU A 46 -13.85 -7.45 -18.59
CA GLU A 46 -14.74 -7.92 -17.53
C GLU A 46 -14.69 -7.05 -16.26
N HIS A 47 -13.50 -6.56 -15.90
CA HIS A 47 -13.27 -5.86 -14.64
C HIS A 47 -12.98 -4.36 -14.81
N GLY A 48 -12.85 -3.88 -16.05
CA GLY A 48 -12.44 -2.50 -16.36
C GLY A 48 -10.91 -2.33 -16.29
N ASP A 49 -10.42 -1.20 -16.77
CA ASP A 49 -8.97 -0.96 -16.96
C ASP A 49 -8.16 -1.07 -15.66
N GLU A 50 -8.63 -0.47 -14.55
CA GLU A 50 -7.88 -0.38 -13.29
C GLU A 50 -7.81 -1.72 -12.54
N ASP A 51 -8.95 -2.39 -12.36
CA ASP A 51 -9.03 -3.70 -11.70
C ASP A 51 -8.52 -4.83 -12.61
N GLY A 52 -8.73 -4.72 -13.92
CA GLY A 52 -8.23 -5.65 -14.93
C GLY A 52 -6.71 -5.67 -14.97
N GLU A 53 -6.07 -4.50 -14.94
CA GLU A 53 -4.60 -4.40 -14.92
C GLU A 53 -4.02 -4.94 -13.60
N THR A 54 -4.65 -4.67 -12.45
CA THR A 54 -4.20 -5.26 -11.18
C THR A 54 -4.28 -6.79 -11.19
N ARG A 55 -5.31 -7.36 -11.81
CA ARG A 55 -5.44 -8.82 -11.97
C ARG A 55 -4.40 -9.37 -12.93
N TRP A 56 -4.08 -8.61 -13.98
CA TRP A 56 -3.03 -8.96 -14.92
C TRP A 56 -1.65 -8.99 -14.27
N GLU A 57 -1.34 -8.05 -13.38
CA GLU A 57 -0.10 -8.07 -12.58
C GLU A 57 0.02 -9.37 -11.78
N ASN A 58 -1.06 -9.86 -11.16
CA ASN A 58 -1.05 -11.15 -10.45
C ASN A 58 -0.79 -12.35 -11.39
N VAL A 59 -1.32 -12.29 -12.62
CA VAL A 59 -1.06 -13.33 -13.64
C VAL A 59 0.41 -13.31 -14.09
N LEU A 60 1.00 -12.13 -14.24
CA LEU A 60 2.42 -11.98 -14.55
C LEU A 60 3.31 -12.44 -13.39
N GLU A 61 2.86 -12.30 -12.15
CA GLU A 61 3.57 -12.87 -10.99
C GLU A 61 3.53 -14.40 -11.00
N LEU A 62 2.37 -15.01 -11.30
CA LEU A 62 2.27 -16.47 -11.49
C LEU A 62 3.22 -16.96 -12.60
N ARG A 63 3.28 -16.22 -13.73
CA ARG A 63 4.24 -16.48 -14.80
C ARG A 63 5.70 -16.38 -14.30
N THR A 64 6.00 -15.41 -13.43
CA THR A 64 7.32 -15.25 -12.83
C THR A 64 7.68 -16.44 -11.95
N VAL A 65 6.75 -16.95 -11.14
CA VAL A 65 6.94 -18.19 -10.36
C VAL A 65 7.26 -19.37 -11.28
N ALA A 66 6.58 -19.49 -12.42
CA ALA A 66 6.85 -20.56 -13.39
C ALA A 66 8.30 -20.56 -13.94
N THR A 67 9.02 -19.44 -13.88
CA THR A 67 10.44 -19.39 -14.31
C THR A 67 11.36 -20.25 -13.45
N GLN A 68 10.99 -20.53 -12.19
CA GLN A 68 11.78 -21.36 -11.27
C GLN A 68 11.90 -22.82 -11.76
N TYR A 69 10.95 -23.26 -12.58
CA TYR A 69 10.89 -24.61 -13.13
C TYR A 69 11.69 -24.78 -14.42
N ALA A 70 12.30 -23.70 -14.95
CA ALA A 70 13.06 -23.75 -16.20
C ALA A 70 14.23 -24.74 -16.19
N ASN A 71 14.75 -25.09 -14.99
CA ASN A 71 15.84 -26.03 -14.81
C ASN A 71 15.40 -27.50 -14.73
N PHE A 72 14.10 -27.78 -14.67
CA PHE A 72 13.58 -29.15 -14.67
C PHE A 72 13.52 -29.73 -16.10
N PRO A 73 13.55 -31.06 -16.27
CA PRO A 73 13.25 -31.71 -17.54
C PRO A 73 11.92 -31.19 -18.10
N ARG A 74 11.87 -30.87 -19.40
CA ARG A 74 10.70 -30.18 -20.02
C ARG A 74 9.38 -30.91 -19.78
N ASP A 75 9.40 -32.23 -19.91
CA ASP A 75 8.28 -33.13 -19.69
C ASP A 75 7.81 -33.18 -18.22
N ALA A 76 8.67 -32.81 -17.27
CA ALA A 76 8.35 -32.71 -15.86
C ALA A 76 7.86 -31.30 -15.44
N GLN A 77 8.26 -30.23 -16.15
CA GLN A 77 8.02 -28.84 -15.71
C GLN A 77 6.55 -28.55 -15.38
N LEU A 78 5.63 -28.84 -16.30
CA LEU A 78 4.20 -28.55 -16.08
C LEU A 78 3.62 -29.44 -14.98
N ALA A 79 3.95 -30.73 -14.97
CA ALA A 79 3.40 -31.67 -13.99
C ALA A 79 3.83 -31.28 -12.57
N THR A 80 5.13 -31.01 -12.36
CA THR A 80 5.67 -30.57 -11.08
C THR A 80 5.11 -29.20 -10.67
N PHE A 81 5.01 -28.24 -11.59
CA PHE A 81 4.39 -26.94 -11.30
C PHE A 81 2.94 -27.06 -10.83
N LEU A 82 2.13 -27.88 -11.53
CA LEU A 82 0.73 -28.10 -11.17
C LEU A 82 0.58 -28.88 -9.86
N GLU A 83 1.46 -29.84 -9.61
CA GLU A 83 1.51 -30.58 -8.34
C GLU A 83 1.85 -29.62 -7.20
N GLU A 84 2.93 -28.84 -7.31
CA GLU A 84 3.32 -27.88 -6.27
C GLU A 84 2.25 -26.81 -6.04
N ILE A 85 1.68 -26.19 -7.07
CA ILE A 85 0.57 -25.23 -6.91
C ILE A 85 -0.65 -25.88 -6.26
N ALA A 86 -0.97 -27.13 -6.59
CA ALA A 86 -2.07 -27.85 -5.97
C ALA A 86 -1.76 -28.24 -4.51
N LEU A 87 -0.49 -28.48 -4.17
CA LEU A 87 -0.01 -28.73 -2.81
C LEU A 87 0.15 -27.46 -1.98
N VAL A 88 0.24 -26.27 -2.60
CA VAL A 88 0.23 -24.98 -1.89
C VAL A 88 -1.18 -24.70 -1.34
N ALA A 89 -1.59 -25.50 -0.35
CA ALA A 89 -2.36 -24.95 0.76
C ALA A 89 -1.39 -24.07 1.54
N ALA A 90 -1.66 -22.78 1.67
CA ALA A 90 -0.75 -21.80 2.27
C ALA A 90 -0.52 -21.96 3.80
N THR A 91 -0.67 -23.18 4.33
CA THR A 91 -0.44 -23.56 5.71
C THR A 91 0.63 -24.65 5.88
N ASP A 92 0.93 -25.45 4.84
CA ASP A 92 1.66 -26.72 5.03
C ASP A 92 3.19 -26.63 4.94
N ASP A 93 3.75 -25.52 4.45
CA ASP A 93 5.21 -25.27 4.38
C ASP A 93 5.76 -24.40 5.52
N LEU A 94 4.95 -24.12 6.54
CA LEU A 94 5.41 -23.36 7.70
C LEU A 94 6.19 -24.26 8.65
N ASP A 95 7.47 -24.49 8.36
CA ASP A 95 8.38 -25.10 9.34
C ASP A 95 8.52 -24.14 10.54
N PRO A 96 8.01 -24.51 11.73
CA PRO A 96 8.12 -23.65 12.91
C PRO A 96 9.56 -23.44 13.39
N ASN A 97 10.54 -24.17 12.84
CA ASN A 97 11.96 -24.03 13.15
C ASN A 97 12.73 -23.19 12.11
N GLN A 98 12.09 -22.74 11.04
CA GLN A 98 12.73 -21.85 10.08
C GLN A 98 12.86 -20.44 10.69
N ASP A 99 14.08 -19.87 10.67
CA ASP A 99 14.34 -18.51 11.14
C ASP A 99 13.85 -17.48 10.10
N ALA A 100 12.53 -17.35 9.99
CA ALA A 100 11.86 -16.48 9.04
C ALA A 100 10.58 -15.88 9.66
N VAL A 101 10.10 -14.77 9.07
CA VAL A 101 8.82 -14.18 9.45
C VAL A 101 7.71 -14.86 8.66
N THR A 102 6.73 -15.42 9.36
CA THR A 102 5.55 -16.02 8.75
C THR A 102 4.53 -14.96 8.35
N LEU A 103 4.22 -14.89 7.05
CA LEU A 103 3.13 -14.05 6.51
C LEU A 103 2.00 -14.96 6.06
N ILE A 104 0.84 -14.83 6.71
CA ILE A 104 -0.35 -15.62 6.41
C ILE A 104 -1.60 -14.76 6.52
N THR A 105 -2.69 -15.23 5.91
CA THR A 105 -4.01 -14.62 6.10
C THR A 105 -4.58 -14.96 7.48
N MET A 106 -5.50 -14.14 8.00
CA MET A 106 -6.16 -14.42 9.30
C MET A 106 -6.88 -15.78 9.31
N HIS A 107 -7.43 -16.22 8.18
CA HIS A 107 -8.11 -17.52 8.04
C HIS A 107 -7.14 -18.70 8.22
N GLN A 108 -5.92 -18.58 7.70
CA GLN A 108 -4.87 -19.61 7.79
C GLN A 108 -4.21 -19.65 9.16
N ALA A 109 -4.38 -18.61 9.98
CA ALA A 109 -3.76 -18.55 11.29
C ALA A 109 -4.35 -19.57 12.28
N LYS A 110 -5.52 -20.15 12.00
CA LYS A 110 -6.21 -21.09 12.89
C LYS A 110 -5.34 -22.31 13.21
N GLY A 111 -5.16 -22.57 14.51
CA GLY A 111 -4.37 -23.71 15.01
C GLY A 111 -2.87 -23.46 15.10
N LEU A 112 -2.37 -22.35 14.55
CA LEU A 112 -0.99 -21.89 14.73
C LEU A 112 -0.90 -20.99 15.96
N GLU A 113 0.29 -20.79 16.53
CA GLU A 113 0.53 -19.83 17.62
C GLU A 113 1.96 -19.33 17.59
N TYR A 114 2.17 -18.03 17.87
CA TYR A 114 3.48 -17.38 17.76
C TYR A 114 3.79 -16.54 19.01
N PRO A 115 5.08 -16.38 19.39
CA PRO A 115 5.48 -15.49 20.47
C PRO A 115 4.98 -14.05 20.25
N ALA A 116 5.10 -13.55 19.02
CA ALA A 116 4.61 -12.24 18.63
C ALA A 116 3.76 -12.32 17.35
N VAL A 117 2.64 -11.61 17.33
CA VAL A 117 1.74 -11.52 16.17
C VAL A 117 1.49 -10.05 15.82
N PHE A 118 1.55 -9.75 14.52
CA PHE A 118 1.23 -8.45 13.95
C PHE A 118 -0.03 -8.58 13.11
N VAL A 119 -1.14 -8.02 13.59
CA VAL A 119 -2.37 -7.91 12.81
C VAL A 119 -2.34 -6.56 12.10
N VAL A 120 -2.22 -6.60 10.78
CA VAL A 120 -2.08 -5.42 9.92
C VAL A 120 -3.38 -5.15 9.15
N GLY A 121 -3.58 -3.89 8.77
CA GLY A 121 -4.72 -3.51 7.94
C GLY A 121 -6.04 -3.50 8.71
N LEU A 122 -6.01 -3.18 10.01
CA LEU A 122 -7.21 -2.97 10.83
C LEU A 122 -7.89 -1.66 10.46
N GLU A 123 -8.54 -1.67 9.31
CA GLU A 123 -9.15 -0.52 8.64
C GLU A 123 -10.56 -0.88 8.17
N GLU A 124 -11.49 0.06 8.23
CA GLU A 124 -12.84 -0.13 7.66
C GLU A 124 -12.76 -0.45 6.17
N GLY A 125 -13.49 -1.48 5.74
CA GLY A 125 -13.48 -1.97 4.37
C GLY A 125 -12.43 -3.05 4.09
N LEU A 126 -11.44 -3.22 4.97
CA LEU A 126 -10.45 -4.30 4.92
C LEU A 126 -10.67 -5.31 6.06
N VAL A 127 -10.71 -4.84 7.31
CA VAL A 127 -11.06 -5.62 8.50
C VAL A 127 -11.90 -4.73 9.43
N PRO A 128 -13.23 -4.83 9.44
CA PRO A 128 -14.06 -5.79 8.68
C PRO A 128 -14.06 -5.52 7.17
N HIS A 129 -14.14 -6.60 6.38
CA HIS A 129 -14.22 -6.49 4.92
C HIS A 129 -15.48 -5.72 4.47
N SER A 130 -15.36 -4.90 3.42
CA SER A 130 -16.45 -4.05 2.90
C SER A 130 -17.81 -4.75 2.73
N ARG A 131 -17.79 -6.02 2.31
CA ARG A 131 -19.01 -6.83 2.08
C ARG A 131 -19.77 -7.21 3.35
N SER A 132 -19.10 -7.22 4.52
CA SER A 132 -19.74 -7.60 5.79
C SER A 132 -20.32 -6.41 6.55
N LEU A 133 -20.11 -5.18 6.08
CA LEU A 133 -20.46 -3.97 6.83
C LEU A 133 -21.97 -3.78 7.01
N GLU A 134 -22.77 -4.29 6.06
CA GLU A 134 -24.23 -4.12 6.02
C GLU A 134 -24.99 -5.29 6.65
N ASP A 135 -24.31 -6.42 6.90
CA ASP A 135 -24.89 -7.64 7.45
C ASP A 135 -24.32 -7.91 8.86
N PRO A 136 -25.15 -7.79 9.92
CA PRO A 136 -24.71 -8.03 11.29
C PRO A 136 -24.12 -9.44 11.52
N GLU A 137 -24.62 -10.48 10.86
CA GLU A 137 -24.11 -11.84 11.05
C GLU A 137 -22.72 -12.00 10.44
N GLN A 138 -22.50 -11.45 9.25
CA GLN A 138 -21.18 -11.44 8.60
C GLN A 138 -20.19 -10.55 9.36
N LEU A 139 -20.65 -9.43 9.92
CA LEU A 139 -19.81 -8.58 10.75
C LEU A 139 -19.33 -9.30 12.01
N GLU A 140 -20.20 -10.08 12.64
CA GLU A 140 -19.83 -10.94 13.77
C GLU A 140 -18.87 -12.08 13.36
N GLU A 141 -18.95 -12.58 12.13
CA GLU A 141 -17.96 -13.53 11.62
C GLU A 141 -16.57 -12.88 11.44
N GLU A 142 -16.50 -11.67 10.87
CA GLU A 142 -15.25 -10.91 10.78
C GLU A 142 -14.66 -10.57 12.16
N ARG A 143 -15.53 -10.30 13.14
CA ARG A 143 -15.13 -10.14 14.54
C ARG A 143 -14.52 -11.42 15.11
N ARG A 144 -15.12 -12.58 14.83
CA ARG A 144 -14.57 -13.89 15.21
C ARG A 144 -13.23 -14.16 14.54
N LEU A 145 -13.06 -13.76 13.27
CA LEU A 145 -11.81 -13.87 12.54
C LEU A 145 -10.69 -13.06 13.22
N LEU A 146 -10.95 -11.80 13.57
CA LEU A 146 -10.00 -10.98 14.33
C LEU A 146 -9.69 -11.60 15.70
N TYR A 147 -10.70 -12.12 16.40
CA TYR A 147 -10.49 -12.80 17.68
C TYR A 147 -9.56 -14.00 17.54
N VAL A 148 -9.77 -14.85 16.53
CA VAL A 148 -8.87 -16.00 16.27
C VAL A 148 -7.46 -15.50 16.00
N ALA A 149 -7.27 -14.49 15.14
CA ALA A 149 -5.96 -13.92 14.84
C ALA A 149 -5.26 -13.33 16.08
N ALA A 150 -5.99 -12.57 16.91
CA ALA A 150 -5.47 -11.98 18.14
C ALA A 150 -5.03 -13.04 19.16
N THR A 151 -5.81 -14.12 19.30
CA THR A 151 -5.49 -15.23 20.21
C THR A 151 -4.34 -16.13 19.72
N ARG A 152 -3.76 -15.86 18.55
CA ARG A 152 -2.54 -16.55 18.09
C ARG A 152 -1.28 -16.02 18.77
N ALA A 153 -1.34 -14.85 19.40
CA ALA A 153 -0.23 -14.25 20.12
C ALA A 153 -0.06 -14.89 21.51
N LYS A 154 1.16 -15.37 21.82
CA LYS A 154 1.51 -15.86 23.17
C LYS A 154 1.98 -14.76 24.10
N GLU A 155 2.80 -13.83 23.60
CA GLU A 155 3.43 -12.79 24.42
C GLU A 155 3.09 -11.37 23.96
N ARG A 156 3.13 -11.11 22.65
CA ARG A 156 2.98 -9.76 22.09
C ARG A 156 2.00 -9.74 20.93
N LEU A 157 0.99 -8.88 21.04
CA LEU A 157 0.05 -8.59 19.97
C LEU A 157 0.21 -7.13 19.54
N TYR A 158 0.46 -6.92 18.25
CA TYR A 158 0.51 -5.60 17.63
C TYR A 158 -0.66 -5.44 16.68
N LEU A 159 -1.47 -4.40 16.91
CA LEU A 159 -2.64 -4.06 16.10
C LEU A 159 -2.30 -2.80 15.30
N LEU A 160 -2.31 -2.90 13.97
CA LEU A 160 -1.80 -1.87 13.08
C LEU A 160 -2.84 -1.46 12.04
N HIS A 161 -2.98 -0.15 11.86
CA HIS A 161 -3.75 0.46 10.78
C HIS A 161 -2.91 1.55 10.11
N ALA A 162 -3.16 1.82 8.83
CA ALA A 162 -2.55 2.94 8.12
C ALA A 162 -3.42 4.21 8.26
N PHE A 163 -2.82 5.38 8.11
CA PHE A 163 -3.56 6.65 7.94
C PHE A 163 -3.95 6.86 6.46
N LYS A 164 -3.08 6.43 5.54
CA LYS A 164 -3.34 6.42 4.10
C LYS A 164 -2.94 5.07 3.55
N ARG A 165 -3.77 4.52 2.68
CA ARG A 165 -3.52 3.25 2.00
C ARG A 165 -3.74 3.43 0.50
N THR A 166 -2.76 2.98 -0.26
CA THR A 166 -2.89 2.84 -1.71
C THR A 166 -3.35 1.42 -2.00
N MET A 167 -4.53 1.27 -2.61
CA MET A 167 -5.08 -0.01 -3.07
C MET A 167 -5.60 0.22 -4.48
N TYR A 168 -5.32 -0.71 -5.40
CA TYR A 168 -5.76 -0.62 -6.80
C TYR A 168 -5.44 0.75 -7.43
N GLY A 169 -4.19 1.21 -7.29
CA GLY A 169 -3.73 2.50 -7.85
C GLY A 169 -4.27 3.76 -7.15
N ARG A 170 -5.28 3.67 -6.27
CA ARG A 170 -5.88 4.82 -5.58
C ARG A 170 -5.40 4.93 -4.15
N THR A 171 -4.94 6.12 -3.78
CA THR A 171 -4.55 6.43 -2.39
C THR A 171 -5.72 7.04 -1.66
N ASN A 172 -6.29 6.29 -0.73
CA ASN A 172 -7.38 6.74 0.12
C ASN A 172 -6.88 6.97 1.56
N ILE A 173 -7.54 7.88 2.28
CA ILE A 173 -7.37 7.99 3.73
C ILE A 173 -8.10 6.79 4.32
N ALA A 174 -7.38 5.99 5.11
CA ALA A 174 -7.93 4.80 5.73
C ALA A 174 -8.59 5.16 7.06
N THR A 175 -9.82 4.70 7.25
CA THR A 175 -10.52 4.82 8.53
C THR A 175 -10.12 3.63 9.41
N PRO A 176 -9.70 3.85 10.67
CA PRO A 176 -9.39 2.75 11.58
C PRO A 176 -10.58 1.81 11.76
N SER A 177 -10.31 0.51 11.87
CA SER A 177 -11.34 -0.50 12.11
C SER A 177 -12.16 -0.20 13.36
N ARG A 178 -13.48 -0.34 13.27
CA ARG A 178 -14.38 -0.29 14.43
C ARG A 178 -13.99 -1.27 15.54
N PHE A 179 -13.41 -2.42 15.20
CA PHE A 179 -13.01 -3.42 16.17
C PHE A 179 -11.90 -2.95 17.13
N LEU A 180 -11.12 -1.93 16.74
CA LEU A 180 -10.16 -1.30 17.65
C LEU A 180 -10.86 -0.54 18.79
N GLY A 181 -12.07 -0.02 18.54
CA GLY A 181 -12.89 0.68 19.54
C GLY A 181 -13.54 -0.25 20.56
N ASP A 182 -13.69 -1.53 20.22
CA ASP A 182 -14.27 -2.54 21.10
C ASP A 182 -13.26 -3.04 22.16
N ILE A 183 -11.98 -2.74 21.98
CA ILE A 183 -10.93 -3.11 22.93
C ILE A 183 -10.83 -2.03 24.03
N PRO A 184 -10.93 -2.40 25.31
CA PRO A 184 -10.78 -1.48 26.42
C PRO A 184 -9.47 -0.66 26.31
N PRO A 185 -9.52 0.68 26.38
CA PRO A 185 -8.34 1.53 26.18
C PRO A 185 -7.19 1.27 27.16
N ASP A 186 -7.51 0.81 28.36
CA ASP A 186 -6.55 0.43 29.41
C ASP A 186 -5.72 -0.82 29.05
N LEU A 187 -6.21 -1.66 28.14
CA LEU A 187 -5.47 -2.80 27.59
C LEU A 187 -4.57 -2.39 26.41
N LEU A 188 -4.75 -1.19 25.86
CA LEU A 188 -4.02 -0.72 24.69
C LEU A 188 -2.84 0.18 25.08
N LYS A 189 -1.64 -0.26 24.73
CA LYS A 189 -0.47 0.61 24.71
C LYS A 189 -0.36 1.31 23.36
N ARG A 190 -0.77 2.57 23.28
CA ARG A 190 -0.58 3.38 22.07
C ARG A 190 0.91 3.62 21.82
N ALA A 191 1.35 3.44 20.58
CA ALA A 191 2.67 3.87 20.17
C ALA A 191 2.77 5.37 20.43
N ARG A 192 3.79 5.82 21.18
CA ARG A 192 4.05 7.24 21.37
C ARG A 192 4.21 7.87 19.99
N GLU A 193 3.39 8.88 19.70
CA GLU A 193 3.71 9.81 18.61
C GLU A 193 5.14 10.29 18.85
N ARG A 194 5.99 10.15 17.84
CA ARG A 194 7.36 10.63 17.89
C ARG A 194 7.25 12.15 17.95
N GLY A 195 7.21 12.68 19.18
CA GLY A 195 6.90 14.08 19.45
C GLY A 195 7.69 15.01 18.55
N GLU A 196 6.98 15.96 17.95
CA GLU A 196 7.56 17.08 17.24
C GLU A 196 8.62 17.73 18.14
N ARG A 197 9.89 17.61 17.75
CA ARG A 197 10.94 18.41 18.36
C ARG A 197 10.72 19.84 17.89
N SER A 198 10.04 20.64 18.72
CA SER A 198 10.04 22.09 18.63
C SER A 198 11.48 22.58 18.76
N GLY A 199 11.93 23.31 17.75
CA GLY A 199 13.31 23.77 17.64
C GLY A 199 13.46 24.67 16.44
N PHE A 200 12.78 25.83 16.47
CA PHE A 200 13.05 26.94 15.57
C PHE A 200 14.48 27.45 15.80
N GLY A 201 15.42 26.95 15.00
CA GLY A 201 16.74 27.55 14.80
C GLY A 201 16.84 28.02 13.35
N GLN A 202 16.45 29.27 13.11
CA GLN A 202 16.73 29.96 11.85
C GLN A 202 18.24 30.15 11.73
N SER A 203 18.88 29.57 10.71
CA SER A 203 20.18 30.05 10.21
C SER A 203 20.32 29.66 8.75
N SER A 204 20.24 30.69 7.92
CA SER A 204 20.30 30.71 6.47
C SER A 204 21.67 30.27 5.94
N ILE A 205 21.70 29.38 4.95
CA ILE A 205 22.89 29.09 4.13
C ILE A 205 22.53 29.37 2.67
N PHE A 206 22.73 30.62 2.25
CA PHE A 206 23.08 30.94 0.88
C PHE A 206 24.52 31.43 0.90
N THR A 207 25.46 30.57 0.52
CA THR A 207 26.64 31.02 -0.23
C THR A 207 27.29 29.81 -0.91
N SER A 208 27.20 29.84 -2.23
CA SER A 208 27.76 28.89 -3.18
C SER A 208 29.26 29.11 -3.40
N ARG A 209 30.03 28.02 -3.55
CA ARG A 209 30.92 27.72 -4.69
C ARG A 209 32.07 26.80 -4.27
N SER A 210 32.19 25.68 -4.96
CA SER A 210 33.42 24.88 -5.07
C SER A 210 34.28 25.39 -6.22
N THR A 211 35.59 25.48 -6.01
CA THR A 211 36.61 25.54 -7.09
C THR A 211 37.81 24.70 -6.65
N TRP A 212 38.19 23.75 -7.51
CA TRP A 212 39.37 22.89 -7.41
C TRP A 212 40.63 23.67 -7.80
N GLY A 213 41.77 23.40 -7.15
CA GLY A 213 43.08 23.78 -7.66
C GLY A 213 44.19 23.85 -6.61
N THR A 214 45.13 22.90 -6.70
CA THR A 214 46.60 23.06 -6.57
C THR A 214 47.19 24.08 -5.60
N GLY A 215 48.09 23.64 -4.71
CA GLY A 215 49.03 24.57 -4.09
C GLY A 215 49.81 24.03 -2.90
N GLN A 216 51.12 24.14 -2.99
CA GLN A 216 52.15 23.61 -2.10
C GLN A 216 52.48 24.60 -0.94
N ALA A 217 53.13 24.05 0.09
CA ALA A 217 54.13 24.71 0.95
C ALA A 217 53.73 25.64 2.14
N THR A 218 54.25 25.21 3.30
CA THR A 218 54.99 25.96 4.34
C THR A 218 54.27 26.82 5.38
N GLY A 219 54.59 26.59 6.66
CA GLY A 219 54.55 27.61 7.72
C GLY A 219 54.12 27.11 9.10
N ARG A 220 55.04 27.12 10.07
CA ARG A 220 54.82 27.14 11.54
C ARG A 220 53.90 28.34 11.89
N GLU A 221 53.15 28.46 12.99
CA GLU A 221 53.43 28.18 14.40
C GLU A 221 52.16 28.45 15.27
N ALA A 222 52.09 27.80 16.44
CA ALA A 222 51.47 28.20 17.72
C ALA A 222 49.98 28.64 17.86
N GLY A 223 49.27 27.91 18.74
CA GLY A 223 48.43 28.55 19.77
C GLY A 223 47.01 28.02 19.98
N SER A 224 46.80 27.37 21.13
CA SER A 224 45.55 27.34 21.92
C SER A 224 44.42 26.35 21.57
N ARG A 225 44.41 25.26 22.37
CA ARG A 225 43.28 24.66 23.11
C ARG A 225 41.90 24.54 22.43
N GLY A 226 41.44 23.28 22.30
CA GLY A 226 40.04 22.93 22.60
C GLY A 226 39.37 21.90 21.70
N ARG A 227 39.39 20.63 22.14
CA ARG A 227 38.43 19.53 21.93
C ARG A 227 38.05 19.11 20.48
N ALA A 228 38.31 17.83 20.24
CA ALA A 228 37.99 17.04 19.07
C ALA A 228 36.48 16.83 18.85
N ALA A 229 36.06 16.89 17.58
CA ALA A 229 34.93 16.14 17.04
C ALA A 229 35.18 15.84 15.53
N THR A 230 35.53 14.59 15.24
CA THR A 230 35.51 13.91 13.93
C THR A 230 34.07 13.88 13.40
N SER A 231 33.72 14.53 12.29
CA SER A 231 33.96 14.25 10.85
C SER A 231 32.91 13.34 10.19
N TRP A 232 32.71 13.55 8.88
CA TRP A 232 31.89 12.82 7.88
C TRP A 232 30.38 13.15 7.91
N GLY A 233 29.72 13.84 6.96
CA GLY A 233 30.02 14.12 5.55
C GLY A 233 29.29 13.13 4.64
N ALA A 234 28.09 13.48 4.13
CA ALA A 234 27.53 13.08 2.82
C ALA A 234 26.03 13.45 2.73
N GLY A 235 25.70 14.37 1.83
CA GLY A 235 24.34 14.66 1.43
C GLY A 235 23.81 13.62 0.44
N ALA A 236 22.64 13.07 0.76
CA ALA A 236 21.74 12.38 -0.17
C ALA A 236 20.39 13.14 -0.19
N ARG A 237 19.80 13.20 -1.37
CA ARG A 237 18.74 14.12 -1.82
C ARG A 237 17.42 13.93 -1.08
N LYS A 238 16.78 15.03 -0.64
CA LYS A 238 15.37 15.09 -0.22
C LYS A 238 14.51 15.44 -1.43
N ASN A 239 13.50 14.62 -1.72
CA ASN A 239 12.48 14.89 -2.71
C ASN A 239 11.10 14.70 -2.04
N THR A 240 10.58 15.75 -1.40
CA THR A 240 9.17 15.88 -1.02
C THR A 240 8.81 17.36 -1.00
N THR A 241 8.48 17.91 -2.16
CA THR A 241 7.96 19.27 -2.28
C THR A 241 6.45 19.23 -1.98
N PRO A 242 5.93 20.00 -1.01
CA PRO A 242 4.49 20.25 -0.92
C PRO A 242 4.06 21.03 -2.17
N LEU A 243 2.98 20.63 -2.85
CA LEU A 243 2.47 21.40 -3.98
C LEU A 243 2.08 22.80 -3.49
N LYS A 244 2.75 23.80 -4.06
CA LYS A 244 2.46 25.21 -3.87
C LYS A 244 1.07 25.51 -4.45
N PRO A 245 0.21 26.28 -3.76
CA PRO A 245 -1.10 26.63 -4.29
C PRO A 245 -0.97 27.40 -5.61
N ALA A 246 -1.97 27.25 -6.48
CA ALA A 246 -2.05 27.98 -7.74
C ALA A 246 -2.16 29.50 -7.48
N PRO A 247 -1.61 30.37 -8.35
CA PRO A 247 -1.67 31.81 -8.17
C PRO A 247 -3.13 32.28 -8.16
N GLY A 248 -3.62 32.81 -7.03
CA GLY A 248 -4.98 33.36 -6.89
C GLY A 248 -5.91 32.63 -5.92
N ALA A 249 -5.49 31.53 -5.30
CA ALA A 249 -6.26 30.81 -4.28
C ALA A 249 -6.41 31.65 -2.98
N LYS A 250 -7.64 31.82 -2.49
CA LYS A 250 -7.96 32.53 -1.24
C LYS A 250 -7.75 31.65 -0.01
N PHE A 251 -7.77 30.33 -0.17
CA PHE A 251 -7.60 29.35 0.90
C PHE A 251 -6.30 28.57 0.71
N THR A 252 -5.56 28.41 1.80
CA THR A 252 -4.31 27.65 1.85
C THR A 252 -4.51 26.43 2.75
N SER A 253 -3.83 25.32 2.45
CA SER A 253 -3.83 24.16 3.31
C SER A 253 -3.35 24.52 4.72
N GLY A 254 -4.03 23.99 5.73
CA GLY A 254 -3.81 24.30 7.15
C GLY A 254 -4.65 25.48 7.68
N MET A 255 -5.36 26.24 6.85
CA MET A 255 -6.23 27.31 7.33
C MET A 255 -7.46 26.75 8.07
N ARG A 256 -7.81 27.35 9.22
CA ARG A 256 -9.04 27.06 9.95
C ARG A 256 -10.20 27.86 9.36
N VAL A 257 -11.30 27.17 9.08
CA VAL A 257 -12.50 27.75 8.47
C VAL A 257 -13.75 27.28 9.21
N ARG A 258 -14.81 28.06 9.15
CA ARG A 258 -16.13 27.72 9.69
C ARG A 258 -17.17 27.75 8.58
N HIS A 259 -18.06 26.75 8.57
CA HIS A 259 -19.19 26.65 7.66
C HIS A 259 -20.50 26.59 8.45
N ALA A 260 -21.54 27.30 7.99
CA ALA A 260 -22.82 27.41 8.70
C ALA A 260 -23.48 26.06 9.00
N ASN A 261 -23.42 25.10 8.06
CA ASN A 261 -24.03 23.78 8.22
C ASN A 261 -23.09 22.70 8.77
N PHE A 262 -21.76 22.89 8.66
CA PHE A 262 -20.78 21.82 8.94
C PHE A 262 -19.86 22.14 10.12
N GLY A 263 -19.95 23.34 10.69
CA GLY A 263 -19.16 23.74 11.85
C GLY A 263 -17.72 24.10 11.48
N GLU A 264 -16.80 23.94 12.42
CA GLU A 264 -15.38 24.25 12.24
C GLU A 264 -14.65 23.14 11.49
N GLY A 265 -13.70 23.55 10.66
CA GLY A 265 -12.88 22.63 9.88
C GLY A 265 -11.53 23.21 9.49
N VAL A 266 -10.67 22.35 8.95
CA VAL A 266 -9.34 22.71 8.46
C VAL A 266 -9.25 22.44 6.97
N VAL A 267 -8.75 23.42 6.22
CA VAL A 267 -8.51 23.29 4.78
C VAL A 267 -7.39 22.27 4.56
N VAL A 268 -7.68 21.18 3.86
CA VAL A 268 -6.75 20.10 3.54
C VAL A 268 -6.00 20.41 2.25
N SER A 269 -6.73 20.92 1.25
CA SER A 269 -6.17 21.33 -0.04
C SER A 269 -7.08 22.35 -0.71
N SER A 270 -6.48 23.24 -1.50
CA SER A 270 -7.20 24.17 -2.36
C SER A 270 -6.62 24.11 -3.78
N THR A 271 -7.50 24.00 -4.77
CA THR A 271 -7.17 23.95 -6.19
C THR A 271 -8.02 24.96 -6.95
N SER A 272 -7.39 25.86 -7.72
CA SER A 272 -8.09 26.80 -8.59
C SER A 272 -8.65 26.07 -9.83
N ALA A 273 -9.95 26.23 -10.11
CA ALA A 273 -10.64 25.61 -11.23
C ALA A 273 -11.37 26.69 -12.05
N ALA A 274 -10.87 27.00 -13.25
CA ALA A 274 -11.39 27.94 -14.25
C ALA A 274 -11.89 29.32 -13.72
N ASP A 275 -13.03 29.37 -13.04
CA ASP A 275 -13.67 30.58 -12.51
C ASP A 275 -13.90 30.57 -10.98
N ASP A 276 -13.62 29.47 -10.27
CA ASP A 276 -13.80 29.33 -8.82
C ASP A 276 -12.68 28.47 -8.17
N GLU A 277 -12.68 28.35 -6.86
CA GLU A 277 -11.67 27.62 -6.09
C GLU A 277 -12.31 26.38 -5.42
N GLU A 278 -11.85 25.18 -5.77
CA GLU A 278 -12.26 23.95 -5.09
C GLU A 278 -11.45 23.79 -3.80
N VAL A 279 -12.12 23.86 -2.66
CA VAL A 279 -11.53 23.73 -1.33
C VAL A 279 -12.01 22.43 -0.69
N THR A 280 -11.06 21.60 -0.27
CA THR A 280 -11.34 20.39 0.52
C THR A 280 -11.15 20.72 1.99
N VAL A 281 -12.21 20.61 2.79
CA VAL A 281 -12.21 20.95 4.22
C VAL A 281 -12.56 19.73 5.05
N ALA A 282 -11.75 19.44 6.07
CA ALA A 282 -12.06 18.44 7.08
C ALA A 282 -12.83 19.10 8.23
N PHE A 283 -14.13 18.80 8.36
CA PHE A 283 -14.99 19.34 9.40
C PHE A 283 -15.02 18.42 10.63
N VAL A 284 -14.96 19.04 11.82
CA VAL A 284 -14.99 18.31 13.09
C VAL A 284 -16.35 17.61 13.24
N GLY A 285 -16.34 16.28 13.32
CA GLY A 285 -17.55 15.46 13.48
C GLY A 285 -18.40 15.26 12.21
N GLN A 286 -18.04 15.89 11.08
CA GLN A 286 -18.77 15.79 9.80
C GLN A 286 -17.93 15.20 8.65
N GLY A 287 -16.65 14.93 8.90
CA GLY A 287 -15.73 14.35 7.94
C GLY A 287 -15.27 15.34 6.87
N ILE A 288 -14.70 14.83 5.78
CA ILE A 288 -14.12 15.66 4.72
C ILE A 288 -15.19 16.00 3.69
N LYS A 289 -15.31 17.29 3.35
CA LYS A 289 -16.20 17.80 2.31
C LYS A 289 -15.41 18.58 1.27
N LYS A 290 -15.69 18.32 0.00
CA LYS A 290 -15.23 19.13 -1.13
C LYS A 290 -16.26 20.21 -1.41
N LEU A 291 -15.82 21.45 -1.46
CA LEU A 291 -16.69 22.62 -1.56
C LEU A 291 -16.11 23.60 -2.59
N LEU A 292 -16.98 24.23 -3.37
CA LEU A 292 -16.60 25.36 -4.22
C LEU A 292 -16.63 26.65 -3.37
N ALA A 293 -15.51 27.36 -3.30
CA ALA A 293 -15.30 28.51 -2.43
C ALA A 293 -16.38 29.59 -2.61
N GLY A 294 -16.82 29.85 -3.85
CA GLY A 294 -17.88 30.81 -4.15
C GLY A 294 -19.24 30.46 -3.57
N PHE A 295 -19.54 29.17 -3.39
CA PHE A 295 -20.84 28.69 -2.88
C PHE A 295 -20.81 28.30 -1.41
N ALA A 296 -19.63 27.94 -0.90
CA ALA A 296 -19.44 27.39 0.43
C ALA A 296 -19.56 28.41 1.57
N LYS A 297 -19.45 29.72 1.27
CA LYS A 297 -19.51 30.80 2.28
C LYS A 297 -18.64 30.50 3.52
N LEU A 298 -17.41 30.03 3.29
CA LEU A 298 -16.48 29.68 4.37
C LEU A 298 -15.96 30.96 5.05
N GLU A 299 -16.10 31.02 6.37
CA GLU A 299 -15.55 32.10 7.20
C GLU A 299 -14.17 31.67 7.70
N VAL A 300 -13.14 32.48 7.45
CA VAL A 300 -11.79 32.22 7.99
C VAL A 300 -11.77 32.57 9.47
N VAL A 301 -11.44 31.60 10.31
CA VAL A 301 -11.25 31.82 11.74
C VAL A 301 -9.78 32.16 11.95
N LYS A 302 -9.48 33.44 12.17
CA LYS A 302 -8.15 33.86 12.63
C LYS A 302 -8.07 33.65 14.15
N GLU A 303 -6.96 33.10 14.63
CA GLU A 303 -6.58 33.23 16.03
C GLU A 303 -6.33 34.70 16.40
#